data_AF-A0A2V2E9F9-F1
#
_entry.id   AF-A0A2V2E9F9-F1
#
_cell.length_a   1.000
_cell.length_b   1.000
_cell.length_c   1.000
_cell.angle_alpha   90.00
_cell.angle_beta   90.00
_cell.angle_gamma   90.00
#
_symmetry.space_group_name_H-M   'P 1'
#
loop_
_entity.id
_entity.type
_entity.pdbx_description
1 polymer ?
#
loop_
_entity_poly.entity_id
_entity_poly.type
_entity_poly.pdbx_seq_one_letter_code
_entity_poly.pdbx_strand_id
1 'polypeptide(L)'
;ILYENLLPGKIKRSIAAYFGLADKVFASWLHSVVYVRNICAHHSRLWNKTLSIRPLMPRSPRNTFIKLPANGTPQVYFILSMIIYLLNTINPNHTFVSRFKALLSRYPSIDVRAMGFPEDWKTESIWKD
;
A
#
# COMPACT_ATOMS: atom_id res chain seq x y z
N ILE A 1 -2.46 -14.91 9.41
CA ILE A 1 -2.95 -13.52 9.64
C ILE A 1 -4.34 -13.63 10.24
N LEU A 2 -4.63 -12.96 11.37
CA LEU A 2 -5.90 -13.10 12.09
C LEU A 2 -7.14 -12.94 11.20
N TYR A 3 -7.12 -11.97 10.29
CA TYR A 3 -8.20 -11.72 9.33
C TYR A 3 -8.46 -12.90 8.36
N GLU A 4 -7.42 -13.64 7.97
CA GLU A 4 -7.60 -14.80 7.09
C GLU A 4 -8.29 -15.97 7.78
N ASN A 5 -8.10 -16.08 9.09
CA ASN A 5 -8.72 -17.13 9.90
C ASN A 5 -10.22 -16.88 10.16
N LEU A 6 -10.75 -15.70 9.79
CA LEU A 6 -12.18 -15.43 9.86
C LEU A 6 -12.91 -16.24 8.79
N LEU A 7 -14.00 -16.90 9.20
CA LEU A 7 -14.88 -17.61 8.27
C LEU A 7 -15.42 -16.64 7.20
N PRO A 8 -15.57 -17.09 5.94
CA PRO A 8 -16.25 -16.31 4.91
C PRO A 8 -17.65 -15.92 5.39
N GLY A 9 -17.98 -14.63 5.36
CA GLY A 9 -19.27 -14.18 5.89
C GLY A 9 -19.38 -12.68 6.11
N LYS A 10 -20.48 -12.28 6.75
CA LYS A 10 -20.83 -10.88 6.98
C LYS A 10 -19.74 -10.12 7.75
N ILE A 11 -19.13 -10.74 8.76
CA ILE A 11 -18.09 -10.13 9.61
C ILE A 11 -16.82 -9.83 8.80
N LYS A 12 -16.30 -10.82 8.05
CA LYS A 12 -15.10 -10.62 7.21
C LYS A 12 -15.33 -9.48 6.21
N ARG A 13 -16.51 -9.46 5.57
CA ARG A 13 -16.91 -8.39 4.66
C ARG A 13 -17.10 -7.03 5.34
N SER A 14 -17.66 -6.97 6.54
CA SER A 14 -17.87 -5.69 7.24
C SER A 14 -16.55 -5.02 7.63
N ILE A 15 -15.55 -5.81 8.02
CA ILE A 15 -14.20 -5.29 8.31
C ILE A 15 -13.58 -4.71 7.03
N ALA A 16 -13.61 -5.43 5.91
CA ALA A 16 -13.08 -4.89 4.65
C ALA A 16 -13.85 -3.66 4.15
N ALA A 17 -15.19 -3.64 4.35
CA ALA A 17 -16.05 -2.54 3.97
C ALA A 17 -15.80 -1.25 4.78
N TYR A 18 -15.26 -1.36 6.01
CA TYR A 18 -14.80 -0.21 6.79
C TYR A 18 -13.68 0.56 6.05
N PHE A 19 -12.78 -0.17 5.39
CA PHE A 19 -11.74 0.40 4.52
C PHE A 19 -12.24 0.68 3.10
N GLY A 20 -13.51 0.42 2.79
CA GLY A 20 -14.04 0.61 1.43
C GLY A 20 -13.49 -0.39 0.41
N LEU A 21 -13.07 -1.58 0.85
CA LEU A 21 -12.46 -2.62 0.02
C LEU A 21 -13.32 -3.89 0.00
N ALA A 22 -13.17 -4.69 -1.06
CA ALA A 22 -13.67 -6.06 -1.08
C ALA A 22 -12.83 -6.93 -0.12
N ASP A 23 -13.46 -7.92 0.49
CA ASP A 23 -12.83 -8.81 1.47
C ASP A 23 -11.57 -9.51 0.98
N LYS A 24 -11.58 -10.00 -0.28
CA LYS A 24 -10.42 -10.60 -0.95
C LYS A 24 -9.27 -9.61 -1.16
N VAL A 25 -9.59 -8.37 -1.54
CA VAL A 25 -8.59 -7.32 -1.75
C VAL A 25 -7.94 -6.98 -0.42
N PHE A 26 -8.75 -6.76 0.62
CA PHE A 26 -8.25 -6.45 1.95
C PHE A 26 -7.38 -7.58 2.52
N ALA A 27 -7.77 -8.85 2.34
CA ALA A 27 -6.95 -10.00 2.71
C ALA A 27 -5.58 -10.00 2.02
N SER A 28 -5.57 -9.81 0.69
CA SER A 28 -4.36 -9.70 -0.11
C SER A 28 -3.46 -8.55 0.33
N TRP A 29 -4.05 -7.41 0.70
CA TRP A 29 -3.33 -6.24 1.19
C TRP A 29 -2.69 -6.50 2.55
N LEU A 30 -3.43 -7.10 3.50
CA LEU A 30 -2.88 -7.48 4.81
C LEU A 30 -1.73 -8.49 4.68
N HIS A 31 -1.87 -9.47 3.79
CA HIS A 31 -0.77 -10.40 3.48
C HIS A 31 0.47 -9.66 2.95
N SER A 32 0.25 -8.65 2.12
CA SER A 32 1.32 -7.85 1.55
C SER A 32 2.04 -6.99 2.58
N VAL A 33 1.31 -6.40 3.53
CA VAL A 33 1.89 -5.67 4.66
C VAL A 33 2.74 -6.59 5.53
N VAL A 34 2.28 -7.80 5.84
CA VAL A 34 3.03 -8.77 6.63
C VAL A 34 4.33 -9.18 5.93
N TYR A 35 4.29 -9.44 4.63
CA TYR A 35 5.48 -9.75 3.85
C TYR A 35 6.51 -8.62 3.89
N VAL A 36 6.07 -7.37 3.69
CA VAL A 36 6.95 -6.19 3.72
C VAL A 36 7.52 -5.96 5.12
N ARG A 37 6.70 -6.13 6.17
CA ARG A 37 7.16 -6.08 7.57
C ARG A 37 8.26 -7.10 7.83
N ASN A 38 8.14 -8.32 7.30
CA ASN A 38 9.15 -9.35 7.46
C ASN A 38 10.46 -8.99 6.73
N ILE A 39 10.40 -8.44 5.50
CA ILE A 39 11.59 -7.91 4.81
C ILE A 39 12.31 -6.89 5.69
N CYS A 40 11.57 -5.93 6.25
CA CYS A 40 12.15 -4.90 7.13
C CYS A 40 12.74 -5.51 8.41
N ALA A 41 12.06 -6.47 9.03
CA ALA A 41 12.53 -7.14 10.25
C ALA A 41 13.80 -7.98 10.02
N HIS A 42 13.99 -8.51 8.82
CA HIS A 42 15.21 -9.20 8.40
C HIS A 42 16.27 -8.24 7.85
N HIS A 43 16.12 -6.92 8.05
CA HIS A 43 17.02 -5.88 7.54
C HIS A 43 17.31 -5.99 6.04
N SER A 44 16.40 -6.62 5.30
CA SER A 44 16.56 -6.82 3.87
C SER A 44 16.24 -5.54 3.12
N ARG A 45 16.96 -5.31 2.02
CA ARG A 45 16.73 -4.14 1.16
C ARG A 45 15.30 -4.16 0.62
N LEU A 46 14.52 -3.13 0.97
CA LEU A 46 13.18 -2.89 0.41
C LEU A 46 13.23 -1.93 -0.77
N TRP A 47 14.09 -0.90 -0.74
CA TRP A 47 14.21 0.06 -1.83
C TRP A 47 14.72 -0.65 -3.10
N ASN A 48 14.16 -0.29 -4.26
CA ASN A 48 14.44 -0.94 -5.56
C ASN A 48 14.34 -2.48 -5.50
N LYS A 49 13.26 -3.00 -4.89
CA LYS A 49 12.96 -4.43 -4.82
C LYS A 49 11.67 -4.73 -5.57
N THR A 50 11.71 -5.70 -6.47
CA THR A 50 10.51 -6.36 -6.98
C THR A 50 10.05 -7.38 -5.95
N LEU A 51 8.84 -7.24 -5.43
CA LEU A 51 8.29 -8.15 -4.44
C LEU A 51 7.82 -9.45 -5.10
N SER A 52 8.02 -10.58 -4.43
CA SER A 52 7.52 -11.88 -4.92
C SER A 52 6.01 -12.02 -4.82
N ILE A 53 5.39 -11.15 -4.04
CA ILE A 53 3.94 -11.06 -3.87
C ILE A 53 3.36 -9.94 -4.73
N ARG A 54 2.11 -10.12 -5.14
CA ARG A 54 1.35 -9.11 -5.90
C ARG A 54 0.04 -8.82 -5.17
N PRO A 55 -0.08 -7.67 -4.48
CA PRO A 55 -1.35 -7.26 -3.91
C PRO A 55 -2.39 -7.08 -5.01
N LEU A 56 -3.64 -7.44 -4.72
CA LEU A 56 -4.75 -7.26 -5.65
C LEU A 56 -5.08 -5.77 -5.83
N MET A 57 -5.32 -5.37 -7.07
CA MET A 57 -5.84 -4.03 -7.39
C MET A 57 -7.33 -3.94 -7.03
N PRO A 58 -7.77 -2.97 -6.22
CA PRO A 58 -9.19 -2.74 -5.98
C PRO A 58 -9.85 -2.27 -7.28
N ARG A 59 -10.94 -2.93 -7.70
CA ARG A 59 -11.70 -2.55 -8.91
C ARG A 59 -12.52 -1.28 -8.70
N SER A 60 -13.09 -1.11 -7.51
CA SER A 60 -13.96 0.02 -7.17
C SER A 60 -13.82 0.31 -5.67
N PRO A 61 -12.67 0.84 -5.23
CA PRO A 61 -12.50 1.26 -3.85
C PRO A 61 -13.45 2.43 -3.55
N ARG A 62 -13.98 2.49 -2.31
CA ARG A 62 -14.85 3.62 -1.92
C ARG A 62 -14.06 4.93 -1.82
N ASN A 63 -12.82 4.86 -1.33
CA ASN A 63 -11.96 6.03 -1.20
C ASN A 63 -11.06 6.15 -2.43
N THR A 64 -10.55 7.36 -2.69
CA THR A 64 -9.63 7.61 -3.79
C THR A 64 -8.36 6.75 -3.64
N PHE A 65 -7.99 6.07 -4.72
CA PHE A 65 -6.76 5.30 -4.82
C PHE A 65 -6.06 5.59 -6.16
N ILE A 66 -4.80 5.19 -6.27
CA ILE A 66 -4.00 5.39 -7.48
C ILE A 66 -4.56 4.62 -8.67
N LYS A 67 -4.28 5.13 -9.88
CA LYS A 67 -4.59 4.45 -11.13
C LYS A 67 -3.36 3.67 -11.59
N LEU A 68 -3.49 2.35 -11.69
CA LEU A 68 -2.45 1.44 -12.18
C LEU A 68 -3.10 0.37 -13.07
N PRO A 69 -2.31 -0.40 -13.83
CA PRO A 69 -2.83 -1.54 -14.59
C PRO A 69 -3.62 -2.49 -13.67
N ALA A 70 -4.71 -3.04 -14.19
CA ALA A 70 -5.65 -3.88 -13.41
C ALA A 70 -5.00 -5.10 -12.73
N ASN A 71 -3.83 -5.53 -13.22
CA ASN A 71 -3.09 -6.67 -12.71
C ASN A 71 -2.30 -6.37 -11.41
N GLY A 72 -2.37 -5.14 -10.90
CA GLY A 72 -1.55 -4.68 -9.79
C GLY A 72 -0.06 -4.59 -10.17
N THR A 73 0.80 -4.23 -9.21
CA THR A 73 2.25 -4.21 -9.43
C THR A 73 2.99 -4.73 -8.19
N PRO A 74 4.05 -5.55 -8.35
CA PRO A 74 4.91 -6.01 -7.26
C PRO A 74 5.85 -4.91 -6.73
N GLN A 75 5.68 -3.67 -7.18
CA GLN A 75 6.60 -2.58 -6.91
C GLN A 75 6.29 -1.88 -5.58
N VAL A 76 7.33 -1.35 -4.96
CA VAL A 76 7.26 -0.68 -3.65
C VAL A 76 6.26 0.48 -3.66
N TYR A 77 6.14 1.20 -4.79
CA TYR A 77 5.15 2.26 -4.97
C TYR A 77 3.72 1.82 -4.62
N PHE A 78 3.29 0.64 -5.07
CA PHE A 78 1.95 0.13 -4.78
C PHE A 78 1.77 -0.17 -3.30
N ILE A 79 2.77 -0.80 -2.68
CA ILE A 79 2.73 -1.10 -1.24
C ILE A 79 2.62 0.18 -0.42
N LEU A 80 3.42 1.20 -0.75
CA LEU A 80 3.37 2.46 -0.02
C LEU A 80 2.02 3.16 -0.21
N SER A 81 1.51 3.17 -1.45
CA SER A 81 0.19 3.72 -1.77
C SER A 81 -0.94 3.00 -1.01
N MET A 82 -0.85 1.68 -0.93
CA MET A 82 -1.75 0.81 -0.16
C MET A 82 -1.70 1.14 1.34
N ILE A 83 -0.52 1.31 1.91
CA ILE A 83 -0.33 1.69 3.31
C ILE A 83 -0.97 3.06 3.57
N ILE A 84 -0.74 4.05 2.71
CA ILE A 84 -1.33 5.38 2.84
C ILE A 84 -2.87 5.29 2.79
N TYR A 85 -3.42 4.54 1.82
CA TYR A 85 -4.87 4.34 1.73
C TYR A 85 -5.47 3.78 3.03
N LEU A 86 -4.82 2.78 3.64
CA LEU A 86 -5.28 2.21 4.90
C LEU A 86 -5.12 3.20 6.06
N LEU A 87 -4.01 3.94 6.10
CA LEU A 87 -3.76 4.94 7.13
C LEU A 87 -4.76 6.10 7.04
N ASN A 88 -5.21 6.51 5.85
CA ASN A 88 -6.26 7.52 5.69
C ASN A 88 -7.57 7.16 6.42
N THR A 89 -7.87 5.86 6.56
CA THR A 89 -9.00 5.39 7.36
C THR A 89 -8.64 5.24 8.85
N ILE A 90 -7.44 4.73 9.17
CA ILE A 90 -7.04 4.41 10.56
C ILE A 90 -6.68 5.66 11.36
N ASN A 91 -5.92 6.57 10.75
CA ASN A 91 -5.41 7.79 11.33
C ASN A 91 -5.31 8.87 10.22
N PRO A 92 -6.39 9.63 9.98
CA PRO A 92 -6.42 10.67 8.94
C PRO A 92 -5.32 11.74 9.08
N ASN A 93 -4.80 11.93 10.29
CA ASN A 93 -3.75 12.91 10.58
C ASN A 93 -2.34 12.31 10.55
N HIS A 94 -2.15 11.19 9.86
CA HIS A 94 -0.83 10.55 9.79
C HIS A 94 0.19 11.45 9.09
N THR A 95 1.45 11.40 9.53
CA THR A 95 2.56 12.13 8.89
C THR A 95 3.35 11.27 7.91
N PHE A 96 2.80 10.13 7.47
CA PHE A 96 3.54 9.16 6.67
C PHE A 96 4.04 9.75 5.34
N VAL A 97 3.17 10.44 4.61
CA VAL A 97 3.48 11.06 3.31
C VAL A 97 4.60 12.10 3.45
N SER A 98 4.45 13.07 4.36
CA SER A 98 5.45 14.10 4.61
C SER A 98 6.79 13.53 5.08
N ARG A 99 6.77 12.53 5.98
CA ARG A 99 7.99 11.83 6.43
C ARG A 99 8.69 11.07 5.30
N PHE A 100 7.94 10.44 4.40
CA PHE A 100 8.50 9.77 3.23
C PHE A 100 9.13 10.77 2.25
N LYS A 101 8.45 11.89 1.96
CA LYS A 101 9.01 12.97 1.13
C LYS A 101 10.27 13.57 1.76
N ALA A 102 10.28 13.78 3.07
CA ALA A 102 11.46 14.26 3.80
C ALA A 102 12.62 13.24 3.74
N LEU A 103 12.32 11.95 3.83
CA LEU A 103 13.32 10.88 3.67
C LEU A 103 13.95 10.89 2.28
N LEU A 104 13.15 11.02 1.22
CA LEU A 104 13.67 11.13 -0.15
C LEU A 104 14.51 12.40 -0.33
N SER A 105 14.10 13.52 0.27
CA SER A 105 14.85 14.78 0.21
C SER A 105 16.21 14.68 0.91
N ARG A 106 16.30 13.88 1.97
CA ARG A 106 17.57 13.56 2.66
C ARG A 106 18.51 12.70 1.82
N TYR A 107 17.97 11.90 0.89
CA TYR A 107 18.74 10.97 0.05
C TYR A 107 18.44 11.20 -1.44
N PRO A 108 18.90 12.33 -2.02
CA PRO A 108 18.56 12.74 -3.39
C PRO A 108 19.09 11.80 -4.48
N SER A 109 20.06 10.93 -4.15
CA SER A 109 20.61 9.92 -5.07
C SER A 109 19.68 8.72 -5.31
N ILE A 110 18.55 8.61 -4.59
CA ILE A 110 17.62 7.50 -4.73
C ILE A 110 16.70 7.73 -5.92
N ASP A 111 16.79 6.84 -6.93
CA ASP A 111 15.86 6.83 -8.06
C ASP A 111 14.52 6.17 -7.64
N VAL A 112 13.49 7.00 -7.48
CA VAL A 112 12.13 6.53 -7.16
C VAL A 112 11.48 5.76 -8.31
N ARG A 113 11.90 5.96 -9.55
CA ARG A 113 11.36 5.21 -10.71
C ARG A 113 11.74 3.74 -10.62
N ALA A 114 12.91 3.43 -10.07
CA ALA A 114 13.33 2.07 -9.76
C ALA A 114 12.44 1.38 -8.70
N MET A 115 11.66 2.15 -7.94
CA MET A 115 10.65 1.65 -7.00
C MET A 115 9.23 1.63 -7.58
N GLY A 116 9.07 1.99 -8.86
CA GLY A 116 7.79 1.98 -9.57
C GLY A 116 6.96 3.23 -9.43
N PHE A 117 7.54 4.33 -8.96
CA PHE A 117 6.85 5.61 -8.91
C PHE A 117 6.74 6.18 -10.33
N PRO A 118 5.54 6.59 -10.78
CA PRO A 118 5.39 7.37 -12.00
C PRO A 118 5.99 8.77 -11.82
N GLU A 119 6.27 9.51 -12.90
CA GLU A 119 6.91 10.83 -12.80
C GLU A 119 6.08 11.85 -12.00
N ASP A 120 4.76 11.79 -12.14
CA ASP A 120 3.77 12.68 -11.54
C ASP A 120 3.19 12.17 -10.22
N TRP A 121 3.83 11.17 -9.59
CA TRP A 121 3.33 10.54 -8.36
C TRP A 121 3.02 11.51 -7.21
N LYS A 122 3.72 12.65 -7.13
CA LYS A 122 3.49 13.68 -6.10
C LYS A 122 2.16 14.42 -6.28
N THR A 123 1.59 14.37 -7.48
CA THR A 123 0.32 15.02 -7.84
C THR A 123 -0.89 14.12 -7.58
N GLU A 124 -0.66 12.82 -7.40
CA GLU A 124 -1.68 11.84 -7.03
C GLU A 124 -2.32 12.20 -5.70
N SER A 125 -3.65 12.10 -5.60
CA SER A 125 -4.41 12.58 -4.44
C SER A 125 -3.98 11.95 -3.12
N ILE A 126 -3.58 10.68 -3.13
CA ILE A 126 -3.12 9.99 -1.91
C ILE A 126 -1.72 10.44 -1.45
N TRP A 127 -0.96 11.11 -2.31
CA TRP A 127 0.41 11.57 -2.03
C TRP A 127 0.48 13.07 -1.76
N LYS A 128 -0.66 13.76 -1.76
CA LYS A 128 -0.78 15.15 -1.29
C LYS A 128 -0.74 15.16 0.25
N ASP A 129 -0.21 16.26 0.80
CA ASP A 129 -0.24 16.52 2.24
C ASP A 129 -1.61 17.03 2.68
#